data_AF-A0A2V9VE19-F1
#
_entry.id   AF-A0A2V9VE19-F1
#
_cell.length_a   1.000
_cell.length_b   1.000
_cell.length_c   1.000
_cell.angle_alpha   90.00
_cell.angle_beta   90.00
_cell.angle_gamma   90.00
#
_symmetry.space_group_name_H-M   'P 1'
#
loop_
_entity.id
_entity.type
_entity.pdbx_description
1 polymer ?
#
loop_
_entity_poly.entity_id
_entity_poly.type
_entity_poly.pdbx_seq_one_letter_code
_entity_poly.pdbx_strand_id
1 'polypeptide(L)'
;MFRRPALSLAEVSWRWSFGAAACVLLSLGFIAYLDTLPVDRTDLLLLRTGQPVLIAKAFSHILHGSALHVALASIVLFSALALLWILLASVGRGATLLSLLDYIRERALHFTSAAATTTSQTSVLVAADTSHNWRLRSLAGLYFLRAALALAAAAAAIGAVIVAGFVSTKSNPRPGLAVFFAAATILLLWLIWSAISWFLSTASIFVVHQGKDTFAALSSTVDLCRERFGPVVAVGTWFGLAHLVLFLIATSVVALPFAFFPLVPLGVVLTAVLILTLVYFAFVDTLYIGRLAGYVAILEAPPTPPPVEPPRALATTSVQPPSIPPEFAMIDQDELILSDTPNPLDVPSPLQAFQSETPSTDEGTMHESG
;
A
#
# COMPACT_ATOMS: atom_id res chain seq x y z
N MET A 1 -8.38 -0.26 -9.63
CA MET A 1 -7.28 -0.96 -10.30
C MET A 1 -7.72 -1.63 -11.60
N PHE A 2 -8.37 -2.80 -11.58
CA PHE A 2 -8.71 -3.60 -12.78
C PHE A 2 -9.42 -2.87 -13.95
N ARG A 3 -10.09 -1.72 -13.71
CA ARG A 3 -10.74 -0.91 -14.76
C ARG A 3 -9.81 -0.01 -15.60
N ARG A 4 -8.54 0.20 -15.21
CA ARG A 4 -7.50 0.86 -16.04
C ARG A 4 -6.16 0.15 -15.86
N PRO A 5 -5.93 -1.03 -16.49
CA PRO A 5 -4.69 -1.80 -16.35
C PRO A 5 -3.45 -1.02 -16.83
N ALA A 6 -3.62 -0.03 -17.72
CA ALA A 6 -2.56 0.88 -18.15
C ALA A 6 -1.82 1.57 -16.98
N LEU A 7 -2.50 1.92 -15.88
CA LEU A 7 -1.86 2.56 -14.71
C LEU A 7 -0.94 1.59 -13.96
N SER A 8 -1.33 0.32 -13.84
CA SER A 8 -0.47 -0.73 -13.28
C SER A 8 0.67 -1.11 -14.22
N LEU A 9 0.41 -1.20 -15.51
CA LEU A 9 1.43 -1.50 -16.52
C LEU A 9 2.48 -0.39 -16.61
N ALA A 10 2.09 0.88 -16.45
CA ALA A 10 3.03 2.00 -16.40
C ALA A 10 3.96 1.91 -15.17
N GLU A 11 3.41 1.71 -13.97
CA GLU A 11 4.20 1.54 -12.73
C GLU A 11 5.14 0.34 -12.81
N VAL A 12 4.64 -0.81 -13.26
CA VAL A 12 5.45 -2.03 -13.47
C VAL A 12 6.55 -1.77 -14.51
N SER A 13 6.22 -1.19 -15.66
CA SER A 13 7.16 -0.99 -16.78
C SER A 13 8.38 -0.14 -16.39
N TRP A 14 8.20 1.01 -15.72
CA TRP A 14 9.35 1.85 -15.35
C TRP A 14 10.23 1.18 -14.28
N ARG A 15 9.63 0.48 -13.31
CA ARG A 15 10.36 -0.28 -12.28
C ARG A 15 11.13 -1.46 -12.85
N TRP A 16 10.51 -2.19 -13.77
CA TRP A 16 11.11 -3.38 -14.39
C TRP A 16 12.20 -2.99 -15.40
N SER A 17 12.03 -1.86 -16.11
CA SER A 17 13.08 -1.28 -16.96
C SER A 17 14.30 -0.87 -16.14
N PHE A 18 14.12 -0.22 -14.98
CA PHE A 18 15.22 0.05 -14.06
C PHE A 18 15.84 -1.24 -13.51
N GLY A 19 15.03 -2.19 -13.06
CA GLY A 19 15.51 -3.47 -12.52
C GLY A 19 16.35 -4.24 -13.54
N ALA A 20 15.88 -4.36 -14.79
CA ALA A 20 16.62 -5.00 -15.87
C ALA A 20 17.93 -4.25 -16.19
N ALA A 21 17.90 -2.92 -16.31
CA ALA A 21 19.09 -2.12 -16.54
C ALA A 21 20.12 -2.25 -15.40
N ALA A 22 19.66 -2.23 -14.14
CA ALA A 22 20.50 -2.42 -12.97
C ALA A 22 21.10 -3.85 -12.93
N CYS A 23 20.31 -4.88 -13.22
CA CYS A 23 20.82 -6.27 -13.32
C CYS A 23 21.88 -6.41 -14.43
N VAL A 24 21.66 -5.81 -15.61
CA VAL A 24 22.65 -5.82 -16.70
C VAL A 24 23.92 -5.08 -16.31
N LEU A 25 23.81 -3.87 -15.73
CA LEU A 25 24.98 -3.11 -15.28
C LEU A 25 25.75 -3.80 -14.16
N LEU A 26 25.06 -4.44 -13.21
CA LEU A 26 25.70 -5.24 -12.14
C LEU A 26 26.37 -6.50 -12.72
N SER A 27 25.75 -7.18 -13.68
CA SER A 27 26.31 -8.37 -14.32
C SER A 27 27.54 -8.04 -15.17
N LEU A 28 27.47 -6.98 -15.98
CA LEU A 28 28.59 -6.50 -16.80
C LEU A 28 29.72 -5.95 -15.92
N GLY A 29 29.40 -5.19 -14.87
CA GLY A 29 30.40 -4.73 -13.90
C GLY A 29 31.07 -5.86 -13.12
N PHE A 30 30.33 -6.94 -12.82
CA PHE A 30 30.88 -8.14 -12.19
C PHE A 30 31.77 -8.94 -13.15
N ILE A 31 31.38 -9.11 -14.41
CA ILE A 31 32.21 -9.76 -15.44
C ILE A 31 33.50 -8.95 -15.67
N ALA A 32 33.39 -7.65 -15.92
CA ALA A 32 34.55 -6.77 -16.09
C ALA A 32 35.46 -6.73 -14.85
N TYR A 33 34.90 -6.91 -13.65
CA TYR A 33 35.71 -7.11 -12.44
C TYR A 33 36.46 -8.46 -12.45
N LEU A 34 35.78 -9.57 -12.78
CA LEU A 34 36.43 -10.88 -12.88
C LEU A 34 37.57 -10.87 -13.92
N ASP A 35 37.40 -10.16 -15.03
CA ASP A 35 38.43 -9.98 -16.07
C ASP A 35 39.66 -9.17 -15.58
N THR A 36 39.53 -8.40 -14.49
CA THR A 36 40.66 -7.69 -13.85
C THR A 36 41.41 -8.52 -12.79
N LEU A 37 40.96 -9.74 -12.48
CA LEU A 37 41.62 -10.58 -11.48
C LEU A 37 42.87 -11.28 -12.04
N PRO A 38 44.03 -11.17 -11.38
CA PRO A 38 45.26 -11.86 -11.80
C PRO A 38 45.19 -13.36 -11.43
N VAL A 39 44.48 -14.15 -12.24
CA VAL A 39 44.35 -15.61 -12.05
C VAL A 39 45.56 -16.33 -12.63
N ASP A 40 46.49 -16.74 -11.76
CA ASP A 40 47.63 -17.57 -12.19
C ASP A 40 47.27 -19.07 -12.31
N ARG A 41 48.06 -19.79 -13.11
CA ARG A 41 47.98 -21.25 -13.27
C ARG A 41 48.21 -22.00 -11.96
N THR A 42 49.01 -21.47 -11.02
CA THR A 42 49.18 -22.10 -9.70
C THR A 42 47.90 -22.01 -8.87
N ASP A 43 47.18 -20.88 -8.88
CA ASP A 43 45.91 -20.75 -8.18
C ASP A 43 44.82 -21.65 -8.78
N LEU A 44 44.77 -21.80 -10.11
CA LEU A 44 43.89 -22.77 -10.76
C LEU A 44 44.18 -24.22 -10.35
N LEU A 45 45.45 -24.58 -10.14
CA LEU A 45 45.84 -25.89 -9.61
C LEU A 45 45.44 -26.05 -8.14
N LEU A 46 45.63 -25.02 -7.31
CA LEU A 46 45.21 -25.02 -5.90
C LEU A 46 43.69 -25.18 -5.76
N LEU A 47 42.90 -24.46 -6.57
CA LEU A 47 41.44 -24.61 -6.64
C LEU A 47 41.02 -26.03 -7.02
N ARG A 48 41.76 -26.68 -7.92
CA ARG A 48 41.49 -28.06 -8.38
C ARG A 48 41.80 -29.14 -7.33
N THR A 49 42.51 -28.83 -6.24
CA THR A 49 42.84 -29.81 -5.19
C THR A 49 41.65 -30.26 -4.34
N GLY A 50 40.55 -29.49 -4.33
CA GLY A 50 39.41 -29.73 -3.44
C GLY A 50 39.68 -29.48 -1.94
N GLN A 51 40.91 -29.10 -1.56
CA GLN A 51 41.25 -28.89 -0.15
C GLN A 51 40.86 -27.46 0.29
N PRO A 52 39.97 -27.28 1.29
CA PRO A 52 39.40 -25.98 1.62
C PRO A 52 40.43 -24.95 2.08
N VAL A 53 41.53 -25.38 2.71
CA VAL A 53 42.63 -24.51 3.13
C VAL A 53 43.45 -24.00 1.94
N LEU A 54 43.68 -24.83 0.92
CA LEU A 54 44.39 -24.42 -0.30
C LEU A 54 43.52 -23.52 -1.18
N ILE A 55 42.23 -23.84 -1.29
CA ILE A 55 41.21 -23.01 -1.94
C ILE A 55 41.16 -21.61 -1.29
N ALA A 56 41.07 -21.53 0.04
CA ALA A 56 41.07 -20.26 0.77
C ALA A 56 42.37 -19.46 0.56
N LYS A 57 43.52 -20.12 0.46
CA LYS A 57 44.81 -19.47 0.18
C LYS A 57 44.86 -18.89 -1.24
N ALA A 58 44.37 -19.64 -2.24
CA ALA A 58 44.28 -19.17 -3.63
C ALA A 58 43.33 -17.97 -3.76
N PHE A 59 42.14 -18.01 -3.14
CA PHE A 59 41.24 -16.85 -3.10
C PHE A 59 41.87 -15.63 -2.42
N SER A 60 42.62 -15.81 -1.33
CA SER A 60 43.34 -14.71 -0.66
C SER A 60 44.44 -14.09 -1.52
N HIS A 61 45.04 -14.87 -2.43
CA HIS A 61 46.04 -14.42 -3.39
C HIS A 61 45.40 -13.68 -4.58
N ILE A 62 44.40 -14.28 -5.23
CA ILE A 62 43.65 -13.69 -6.36
C ILE A 62 43.03 -12.34 -5.98
N LEU A 63 42.51 -12.20 -4.76
CA LEU A 63 41.86 -10.97 -4.27
C LEU A 63 42.85 -9.93 -3.71
N HIS A 64 44.15 -10.24 -3.60
CA HIS A 64 45.13 -9.35 -3.00
C HIS A 64 45.35 -8.10 -3.87
N GLY A 65 45.30 -6.91 -3.27
CA GLY A 65 45.39 -5.62 -3.99
C GLY A 65 44.15 -5.24 -4.82
N SER A 66 43.33 -6.19 -5.26
CA SER A 66 42.14 -5.93 -6.09
C SER A 66 41.00 -5.21 -5.32
N ALA A 67 40.90 -5.43 -4.01
CA ALA A 67 39.83 -4.90 -3.16
C ALA A 67 39.62 -3.37 -3.22
N LEU A 68 40.67 -2.57 -3.47
CA LEU A 68 40.53 -1.12 -3.63
C LEU A 68 39.83 -0.74 -4.93
N HIS A 69 40.13 -1.44 -6.03
CA HIS A 69 39.47 -1.24 -7.32
C HIS A 69 38.00 -1.67 -7.25
N VAL A 70 37.70 -2.78 -6.57
CA VAL A 70 36.33 -3.20 -6.24
C VAL A 70 35.58 -2.11 -5.48
N ALA A 71 36.19 -1.56 -4.42
CA ALA A 71 35.55 -0.54 -3.59
C ALA A 71 35.23 0.72 -4.41
N LEU A 72 36.19 1.23 -5.19
CA LEU A 72 35.99 2.41 -6.04
C LEU A 72 34.94 2.18 -7.13
N ALA A 73 35.02 1.06 -7.85
CA ALA A 73 34.04 0.70 -8.89
C ALA A 73 32.63 0.51 -8.30
N SER A 74 32.53 -0.13 -7.14
CA SER A 74 31.25 -0.31 -6.42
C SER A 74 30.66 1.02 -5.96
N ILE A 75 31.47 1.92 -5.38
CA ILE A 75 31.02 3.25 -4.96
C ILE A 75 30.46 4.01 -6.16
N VAL A 76 31.19 4.07 -7.28
CA VAL A 76 30.74 4.75 -8.50
C VAL A 76 29.45 4.12 -9.05
N LEU A 77 29.40 2.78 -9.15
CA LEU A 77 28.25 2.06 -9.71
C LEU A 77 26.99 2.21 -8.84
N PHE A 78 27.10 2.03 -7.52
CA PHE A 78 25.96 2.22 -6.61
C PHE A 78 25.52 3.69 -6.51
N SER A 79 26.45 4.65 -6.56
CA SER A 79 26.08 6.08 -6.63
C SER A 79 25.36 6.42 -7.94
N ALA A 80 25.83 5.92 -9.08
CA ALA A 80 25.18 6.12 -10.38
C ALA A 80 23.77 5.48 -10.42
N LEU A 81 23.64 4.24 -9.94
CA LEU A 81 22.35 3.56 -9.81
C LEU A 81 21.40 4.27 -8.84
N ALA A 82 21.91 4.82 -7.73
CA ALA A 82 21.10 5.58 -6.78
C ALA A 82 20.61 6.91 -7.39
N LEU A 83 21.45 7.65 -8.10
CA LEU A 83 21.05 8.88 -8.80
C LEU A 83 20.01 8.58 -9.90
N LEU A 84 20.24 7.55 -10.71
CA LEU A 84 19.30 7.10 -11.73
C LEU A 84 17.96 6.67 -11.12
N TRP A 85 17.98 5.95 -10.00
CA TRP A 85 16.78 5.58 -9.25
C TRP A 85 16.02 6.79 -8.72
N ILE A 86 16.71 7.77 -8.12
CA ILE A 86 16.08 8.99 -7.59
C ILE A 86 15.36 9.75 -8.71
N LEU A 87 16.02 9.96 -9.85
CA LEU A 87 15.44 10.65 -11.01
C LEU A 87 14.23 9.88 -11.55
N LEU A 88 14.41 8.58 -11.87
CA LEU A 88 13.37 7.78 -12.51
C LEU A 88 12.17 7.53 -11.59
N ALA A 89 12.38 7.30 -10.29
CA ALA A 89 11.30 7.11 -9.34
C ALA A 89 10.55 8.42 -9.04
N SER A 90 11.20 9.58 -9.11
CA SER A 90 10.53 10.88 -8.97
C SER A 90 9.59 11.16 -10.15
N VAL A 91 10.04 10.93 -11.38
CA VAL A 91 9.20 11.07 -12.58
C VAL A 91 8.11 9.99 -12.62
N GLY A 92 8.48 8.73 -12.39
CA GLY A 92 7.58 7.58 -12.38
C GLY A 92 6.47 7.68 -11.33
N ARG A 93 6.76 8.19 -10.12
CA ARG A 93 5.72 8.49 -9.12
C ARG A 93 5.00 9.81 -9.32
N GLY A 94 5.62 10.81 -9.93
CA GLY A 94 4.90 12.00 -10.39
C GLY A 94 3.75 11.60 -11.33
N ALA A 95 4.05 10.87 -12.40
CA ALA A 95 3.06 10.42 -13.38
C ALA A 95 2.01 9.47 -12.77
N THR A 96 2.43 8.39 -12.10
CA THR A 96 1.50 7.34 -11.65
C THR A 96 0.60 7.75 -10.49
N LEU A 97 1.05 8.62 -9.56
CA LEU A 97 0.18 9.15 -8.52
C LEU A 97 -0.76 10.22 -9.05
N LEU A 98 -0.33 11.07 -10.00
CA LEU A 98 -1.20 12.08 -10.60
C LEU A 98 -2.37 11.41 -11.31
N SER A 99 -2.11 10.45 -12.22
CA SER A 99 -3.17 9.72 -12.92
C SER A 99 -4.04 8.83 -12.02
N LEU A 100 -3.57 8.45 -10.83
CA LEU A 100 -4.38 7.77 -9.82
C LEU A 100 -5.34 8.76 -9.14
N LEU A 101 -4.83 9.92 -8.71
CA LEU A 101 -5.61 10.99 -8.08
C LEU A 101 -6.65 11.58 -9.04
N ASP A 102 -6.28 11.80 -10.30
CA ASP A 102 -7.22 12.30 -11.31
C ASP A 102 -8.34 11.28 -11.56
N TYR A 103 -8.06 9.97 -11.60
CA TYR A 103 -9.11 8.94 -11.72
C TYR A 103 -10.02 8.85 -10.48
N ILE A 104 -9.49 8.99 -9.26
CA ILE A 104 -10.32 8.93 -8.04
C ILE A 104 -11.16 10.23 -7.94
N ARG A 105 -10.56 11.38 -8.25
CA ARG A 105 -11.26 12.67 -8.35
C ARG A 105 -12.31 12.69 -9.46
N GLU A 106 -12.02 12.21 -10.67
CA GLU A 106 -13.02 11.98 -11.75
C GLU A 106 -14.23 11.22 -11.19
N ARG A 107 -13.98 10.16 -10.41
CA ARG A 107 -15.02 9.30 -9.87
C ARG A 107 -15.77 9.91 -8.69
N ALA A 108 -15.11 10.64 -7.80
CA ALA A 108 -15.73 11.40 -6.73
C ALA A 108 -16.61 12.51 -7.33
N LEU A 109 -16.07 13.26 -8.29
CA LEU A 109 -16.82 14.23 -9.08
C LEU A 109 -18.00 13.59 -9.78
N HIS A 110 -17.91 12.41 -10.38
CA HIS A 110 -19.09 11.74 -10.96
C HIS A 110 -20.21 11.41 -9.94
N PHE A 111 -19.91 11.30 -8.64
CA PHE A 111 -20.93 11.22 -7.59
C PHE A 111 -21.47 12.60 -7.16
N THR A 112 -20.67 13.67 -7.28
CA THR A 112 -21.05 15.04 -6.84
C THR A 112 -21.61 15.93 -7.95
N SER A 113 -21.19 15.73 -9.20
CA SER A 113 -21.57 16.51 -10.39
C SER A 113 -22.93 16.11 -10.97
N ALA A 114 -23.62 15.15 -10.33
CA ALA A 114 -25.06 15.04 -10.41
C ALA A 114 -25.78 16.29 -9.81
N ALA A 115 -25.05 17.18 -9.13
CA ALA A 115 -25.59 18.37 -8.46
C ALA A 115 -24.90 19.72 -8.79
N ALA A 116 -23.83 19.77 -9.62
CA ALA A 116 -23.14 21.04 -9.94
C ALA A 116 -22.33 21.00 -11.26
N THR A 117 -22.28 22.14 -11.99
CA THR A 117 -21.81 22.21 -13.40
C THR A 117 -20.95 23.45 -13.69
N THR A 118 -19.68 23.25 -14.11
CA THR A 118 -18.71 24.29 -14.60
C THR A 118 -18.32 25.38 -13.57
N THR A 119 -17.28 26.21 -13.69
CA THR A 119 -16.36 26.65 -14.79
C THR A 119 -14.98 26.98 -14.15
N SER A 120 -13.80 27.21 -14.77
CA SER A 120 -13.33 27.49 -16.15
C SER A 120 -11.89 26.94 -16.37
N GLN A 121 -11.30 27.09 -17.56
CA GLN A 121 -9.93 26.65 -17.90
C GLN A 121 -9.16 27.69 -18.73
N THR A 122 -8.29 28.52 -18.14
CA THR A 122 -7.31 29.32 -18.94
C THR A 122 -6.07 29.78 -18.16
N SER A 123 -6.23 30.29 -16.94
CA SER A 123 -5.12 30.70 -16.04
C SER A 123 -4.23 29.53 -15.57
N VAL A 124 -4.62 28.30 -15.91
CA VAL A 124 -4.03 27.05 -15.41
C VAL A 124 -2.63 26.79 -15.98
N LEU A 125 -2.33 27.16 -17.22
CA LEU A 125 -1.15 26.63 -17.94
C LEU A 125 0.20 26.98 -17.28
N VAL A 126 0.43 28.27 -16.99
CA VAL A 126 1.69 28.75 -16.38
C VAL A 126 1.80 28.34 -14.91
N ALA A 127 0.66 28.31 -14.20
CA ALA A 127 0.59 27.78 -12.83
C ALA A 127 0.88 26.26 -12.79
N ALA A 128 0.40 25.50 -13.78
CA ALA A 128 0.57 24.05 -13.85
C ALA A 128 2.03 23.63 -14.02
N ASP A 129 2.77 24.26 -14.94
CA ASP A 129 4.20 23.96 -15.15
C ASP A 129 5.02 24.28 -13.89
N THR A 130 4.79 25.46 -13.30
CA THR A 130 5.39 25.84 -12.01
C THR A 130 5.04 24.81 -10.91
N SER A 131 3.79 24.35 -10.87
CA SER A 131 3.32 23.33 -9.92
C SER A 131 3.93 21.95 -10.14
N HIS A 132 4.31 21.61 -11.37
CA HIS A 132 4.90 20.31 -11.71
C HIS A 132 6.37 20.24 -11.26
N ASN A 133 7.13 21.29 -11.54
CA ASN A 133 8.56 21.32 -11.27
C ASN A 133 8.90 21.29 -9.77
N TRP A 134 8.16 21.98 -8.90
CA TRP A 134 8.41 21.88 -7.45
C TRP A 134 7.97 20.51 -6.89
N ARG A 135 6.88 19.89 -7.41
CA ARG A 135 6.48 18.51 -7.05
C ARG A 135 7.59 17.51 -7.33
N LEU A 136 8.21 17.58 -8.52
CA LEU A 136 9.34 16.72 -8.88
C LEU A 136 10.54 16.92 -7.94
N ARG A 137 10.86 18.16 -7.54
CA ARG A 137 11.92 18.44 -6.56
C ARG A 137 11.63 17.85 -5.17
N SER A 138 10.39 17.93 -4.70
CA SER A 138 10.00 17.37 -3.40
C SER A 138 9.87 15.84 -3.41
N LEU A 139 9.48 15.23 -4.53
CA LEU A 139 9.61 13.79 -4.74
C LEU A 139 11.09 13.35 -4.75
N ALA A 140 11.96 14.08 -5.45
CA ALA A 140 13.39 13.81 -5.47
C ALA A 140 14.01 13.92 -4.06
N GLY A 141 13.55 14.86 -3.23
CA GLY A 141 13.92 14.94 -1.81
C GLY A 141 13.55 13.69 -1.02
N LEU A 142 12.32 13.17 -1.18
CA LEU A 142 11.90 11.91 -0.54
C LEU A 142 12.69 10.70 -1.04
N TYR A 143 12.98 10.61 -2.34
CA TYR A 143 13.76 9.51 -2.90
C TYR A 143 15.25 9.58 -2.55
N PHE A 144 15.83 10.78 -2.45
CA PHE A 144 17.18 11.00 -1.93
C PHE A 144 17.28 10.58 -0.46
N LEU A 145 16.33 10.99 0.39
CA LEU A 145 16.27 10.56 1.79
C LEU A 145 16.14 9.03 1.90
N ARG A 146 15.34 8.40 1.03
CA ARG A 146 15.23 6.93 0.95
C ARG A 146 16.56 6.28 0.55
N ALA A 147 17.29 6.84 -0.41
CA ALA A 147 18.59 6.31 -0.84
C ALA A 147 19.67 6.46 0.25
N ALA A 148 19.73 7.62 0.92
CA ALA A 148 20.63 7.85 2.05
C ALA A 148 20.35 6.88 3.21
N LEU A 149 19.07 6.65 3.54
CA LEU A 149 18.67 5.69 4.57
C LEU A 149 18.92 4.23 4.14
N ALA A 150 18.87 3.90 2.85
CA ALA A 150 19.26 2.57 2.34
C ALA A 150 20.77 2.31 2.54
N LEU A 151 21.61 3.31 2.25
CA LEU A 151 23.07 3.23 2.48
C LEU A 151 23.39 3.14 3.97
N ALA A 152 22.70 3.92 4.82
CA ALA A 152 22.83 3.83 6.27
C ALA A 152 22.40 2.45 6.80
N ALA A 153 21.31 1.87 6.28
CA ALA A 153 20.87 0.52 6.63
C ALA A 153 21.87 -0.55 6.18
N ALA A 154 22.45 -0.43 4.98
CA ALA A 154 23.49 -1.35 4.51
C ALA A 154 24.75 -1.31 5.40
N ALA A 155 25.22 -0.11 5.78
CA ALA A 155 26.31 0.06 6.72
C ALA A 155 25.98 -0.52 8.11
N ALA A 156 24.76 -0.31 8.60
CA ALA A 156 24.28 -0.87 9.86
C ALA A 156 24.20 -2.41 9.84
N ALA A 157 23.83 -3.03 8.70
CA ALA A 157 23.82 -4.48 8.54
C ALA A 157 25.24 -5.07 8.64
N ILE A 158 26.22 -4.45 7.98
CA ILE A 158 27.64 -4.84 8.07
C ILE A 158 28.14 -4.69 9.51
N GLY A 159 27.84 -3.55 10.17
CA GLY A 159 28.17 -3.32 11.57
C GLY A 159 27.55 -4.35 12.51
N ALA A 160 26.30 -4.73 12.31
CA ALA A 160 25.60 -5.74 13.10
C ALA A 160 26.26 -7.12 13.01
N VAL A 161 26.67 -7.55 11.81
CA VAL A 161 27.39 -8.82 11.60
C VAL A 161 28.77 -8.78 12.28
N ILE A 162 29.50 -7.66 12.21
CA ILE A 162 30.80 -7.49 12.87
C ILE A 162 30.63 -7.54 14.40
N VAL A 163 29.66 -6.82 14.97
CA VAL A 163 29.37 -6.81 16.41
C VAL A 163 28.94 -8.19 16.90
N ALA A 164 28.09 -8.90 16.17
CA ALA A 164 27.71 -10.27 16.47
C ALA A 164 28.90 -11.25 16.37
N GLY A 165 29.87 -10.99 15.49
CA GLY A 165 31.11 -11.77 15.39
C GLY A 165 31.94 -11.76 16.69
N PHE A 166 32.04 -10.61 17.35
CA PHE A 166 32.79 -10.49 18.62
C PHE A 166 32.17 -11.28 19.79
N VAL A 167 30.90 -11.70 19.70
CA VAL A 167 30.21 -12.52 20.70
C VAL A 167 30.78 -13.94 20.80
N SER A 168 31.38 -14.47 19.72
CA SER A 168 31.96 -15.83 19.67
C SER A 168 33.48 -15.78 19.46
N THR A 169 34.23 -15.49 20.51
CA THR A 169 35.69 -15.42 20.46
C THR A 169 36.35 -16.80 20.36
N LYS A 170 37.61 -16.86 19.87
CA LYS A 170 38.41 -18.10 19.81
C LYS A 170 38.63 -18.77 21.18
N SER A 171 38.56 -18.01 22.27
CA SER A 171 38.70 -18.52 23.65
C SER A 171 37.38 -19.09 24.21
N ASN A 172 36.23 -18.62 23.72
CA ASN A 172 34.91 -18.99 24.19
C ASN A 172 33.94 -19.10 22.99
N PRO A 173 34.03 -20.16 22.17
CA PRO A 173 33.19 -20.32 20.99
C PRO A 173 31.71 -20.49 21.40
N ARG A 174 30.88 -19.52 21.01
CA ARG A 174 29.43 -19.51 21.27
C ARG A 174 28.66 -19.22 19.96
N PRO A 175 28.82 -20.05 18.92
CA PRO A 175 28.33 -19.76 17.57
C PRO A 175 26.80 -19.56 17.54
N GLY A 176 26.02 -20.37 18.25
CA GLY A 176 24.56 -20.21 18.30
C GLY A 176 24.11 -18.87 18.92
N LEU A 177 24.87 -18.34 19.88
CA LEU A 177 24.55 -17.06 20.54
C LEU A 177 24.93 -15.88 19.63
N ALA A 178 26.06 -15.96 18.93
CA ALA A 178 26.43 -15.00 17.89
C ALA A 178 25.42 -14.99 16.71
N VAL A 179 25.00 -16.16 16.23
CA VAL A 179 23.96 -16.29 15.18
C VAL A 179 22.62 -15.73 15.66
N PHE A 180 22.22 -15.97 16.91
CA PHE A 180 20.99 -15.39 17.47
C PHE A 180 21.04 -13.85 17.49
N PHE A 181 22.14 -13.25 17.97
CA PHE A 181 22.28 -11.78 17.96
C PHE A 181 22.35 -11.20 16.55
N ALA A 182 23.03 -11.87 15.61
CA ALA A 182 23.02 -11.47 14.20
C ALA A 182 21.61 -11.52 13.60
N ALA A 183 20.87 -12.62 13.79
CA ALA A 183 19.51 -12.77 13.29
C ALA A 183 18.54 -11.74 13.91
N ALA A 184 18.62 -11.50 15.23
CA ALA A 184 17.77 -10.54 15.92
C ALA A 184 18.05 -9.09 15.48
N THR A 185 19.32 -8.71 15.30
CA THR A 185 19.68 -7.36 14.83
C THR A 185 19.33 -7.13 13.36
N ILE A 186 19.53 -8.14 12.49
CA ILE A 186 19.10 -8.09 11.09
C ILE A 186 17.57 -8.02 10.98
N LEU A 187 16.82 -8.77 11.80
CA LEU A 187 15.36 -8.70 11.85
C LEU A 187 14.86 -7.32 12.30
N LEU A 188 15.46 -6.75 13.35
CA LEU A 188 15.11 -5.41 13.83
C LEU A 188 15.41 -4.34 12.77
N LEU A 189 16.56 -4.43 12.10
CA LEU A 189 16.93 -3.56 10.99
C LEU A 189 15.96 -3.70 9.81
N TRP A 190 15.53 -4.91 9.47
CA TRP A 190 14.53 -5.15 8.43
C TRP A 190 13.16 -4.56 8.79
N LEU A 191 12.71 -4.68 10.03
CA LEU A 191 11.47 -4.06 10.53
C LEU A 191 11.54 -2.52 10.46
N ILE A 192 12.63 -1.92 10.94
CA ILE A 192 12.87 -0.47 10.87
C ILE A 192 12.91 0.00 9.41
N TRP A 193 13.65 -0.71 8.55
CA TRP A 193 13.75 -0.39 7.12
C TRP A 193 12.40 -0.51 6.41
N SER A 194 11.59 -1.51 6.75
CA SER A 194 10.24 -1.70 6.23
C SER A 194 9.31 -0.54 6.64
N ALA A 195 9.33 -0.15 7.92
CA ALA A 195 8.54 0.97 8.44
C ALA A 195 8.93 2.31 7.78
N ILE A 196 10.23 2.61 7.66
CA ILE A 196 10.75 3.79 6.94
C ILE A 196 10.36 3.74 5.46
N SER A 197 10.53 2.58 4.82
CA SER A 197 10.18 2.34 3.41
C SER A 197 8.70 2.51 3.11
N TRP A 198 7.84 2.18 4.08
CA TRP A 198 6.41 2.44 4.03
C TRP A 198 6.11 3.94 4.23
N PHE A 199 6.61 4.55 5.30
CA PHE A 199 6.35 5.94 5.67
C PHE A 199 6.74 6.93 4.56
N LEU A 200 7.95 6.79 3.99
CA LEU A 200 8.39 7.60 2.85
C LEU A 200 7.56 7.35 1.57
N SER A 201 6.95 6.17 1.43
CA SER A 201 6.05 5.87 0.31
C SER A 201 4.62 6.40 0.52
N THR A 202 4.23 6.73 1.75
CA THR A 202 2.97 7.42 2.05
C THR A 202 3.15 8.93 1.91
N ALA A 203 4.32 9.47 2.32
CA ALA A 203 4.66 10.88 2.16
C ALA A 203 4.57 11.38 0.71
N SER A 204 4.95 10.57 -0.28
CA SER A 204 4.85 10.96 -1.70
C SER A 204 3.41 11.21 -2.16
N ILE A 205 2.40 10.65 -1.51
CA ILE A 205 0.98 10.97 -1.77
C ILE A 205 0.71 12.44 -1.49
N PHE A 206 1.20 12.99 -0.38
CA PHE A 206 0.96 14.39 0.00
C PHE A 206 1.67 15.39 -0.93
N VAL A 207 2.84 15.03 -1.45
CA VAL A 207 3.56 15.85 -2.45
C VAL A 207 2.71 16.01 -3.72
N VAL A 208 2.13 14.91 -4.23
CA VAL A 208 1.36 14.94 -5.48
C VAL A 208 -0.10 15.42 -5.28
N HIS A 209 -0.75 15.01 -4.19
CA HIS A 209 -2.15 15.33 -3.91
C HIS A 209 -2.35 16.77 -3.42
N GLN A 210 -1.72 17.14 -2.31
CA GLN A 210 -1.94 18.42 -1.62
C GLN A 210 -0.92 19.48 -2.02
N GLY A 211 0.12 19.10 -2.76
CA GLY A 211 1.17 20.02 -3.18
C GLY A 211 2.07 20.49 -2.02
N LYS A 212 2.48 19.55 -1.16
CA LYS A 212 3.34 19.83 0.00
C LYS A 212 4.82 19.50 -0.24
N ASP A 213 5.71 20.36 0.25
CA ASP A 213 7.16 20.12 0.25
C ASP A 213 7.57 18.90 1.06
N THR A 214 8.77 18.36 0.79
CA THR A 214 9.35 17.15 1.41
C THR A 214 9.05 17.01 2.91
N PHE A 215 9.31 18.05 3.71
CA PHE A 215 9.07 18.03 5.16
C PHE A 215 7.60 18.17 5.55
N ALA A 216 6.82 18.99 4.83
CA ALA A 216 5.39 19.18 5.07
C ALA A 216 4.57 17.95 4.66
N ALA A 217 5.01 17.21 3.64
CA ALA A 217 4.48 15.91 3.27
C ALA A 217 4.81 14.85 4.33
N LEU A 218 5.99 14.93 4.94
CA LEU A 218 6.41 14.06 6.04
C LEU A 218 5.57 14.30 7.30
N SER A 219 5.36 15.57 7.70
CA SER A 219 4.49 15.90 8.85
C SER A 219 3.05 15.47 8.61
N SER A 220 2.50 15.74 7.41
CA SER A 220 1.14 15.33 7.04
C SER A 220 0.93 13.81 7.08
N THR A 221 2.01 13.03 6.92
CA THR A 221 1.97 11.57 7.08
C THR A 221 1.89 11.17 8.56
N VAL A 222 2.54 11.91 9.46
CA VAL A 222 2.35 11.76 10.92
C VAL A 222 0.93 12.16 11.32
N ASP A 223 0.41 13.26 10.78
CA ASP A 223 -0.93 13.76 11.10
C ASP A 223 -2.01 12.76 10.64
N LEU A 224 -1.92 12.22 9.41
CA LEU A 224 -2.78 11.13 8.93
C LEU A 224 -2.71 9.88 9.84
N CYS A 225 -1.51 9.52 10.32
CA CYS A 225 -1.33 8.40 11.24
C CYS A 225 -1.94 8.66 12.63
N ARG A 226 -2.11 9.92 13.04
CA ARG A 226 -2.75 10.30 14.31
C ARG A 226 -4.27 10.40 14.16
N GLU A 227 -4.74 11.06 13.11
CA GLU A 227 -6.16 11.32 12.85
C GLU A 227 -6.92 10.08 12.37
N ARG A 228 -6.31 9.24 11.53
CA ARG A 228 -6.97 8.07 10.90
C ARG A 228 -6.17 6.78 11.11
N PHE A 229 -5.58 6.60 12.30
CA PHE A 229 -4.80 5.42 12.69
C PHE A 229 -5.47 4.09 12.33
N GLY A 230 -6.73 3.90 12.73
CA GLY A 230 -7.49 2.66 12.49
C GLY A 230 -7.57 2.27 11.00
N PRO A 231 -8.13 3.13 10.12
CA PRO A 231 -8.13 2.90 8.67
C PRO A 231 -6.74 2.67 8.06
N VAL A 232 -5.73 3.44 8.48
CA VAL A 232 -4.35 3.33 7.96
C VAL A 232 -3.73 1.98 8.32
N VAL A 233 -3.91 1.53 9.57
CA VAL A 233 -3.47 0.21 10.05
C VAL A 233 -4.27 -0.91 9.38
N ALA A 234 -5.59 -0.79 9.24
CA ALA A 234 -6.41 -1.79 8.56
C ALA A 234 -5.95 -2.04 7.11
N VAL A 235 -5.73 -0.97 6.33
CA VAL A 235 -5.17 -1.08 4.98
C VAL A 235 -3.74 -1.64 5.00
N GLY A 236 -2.90 -1.22 5.95
CA GLY A 236 -1.54 -1.76 6.12
C GLY A 236 -1.53 -3.27 6.36
N THR A 237 -2.32 -3.74 7.32
CA THR A 237 -2.41 -5.15 7.74
C THR A 237 -3.01 -6.04 6.66
N TRP A 238 -4.10 -5.64 5.99
CA TRP A 238 -4.71 -6.46 4.93
C TRP A 238 -3.78 -6.65 3.73
N PHE A 239 -3.12 -5.58 3.25
CA PHE A 239 -2.15 -5.71 2.16
C PHE A 239 -0.85 -6.43 2.60
N GLY A 240 -0.46 -6.31 3.87
CA GLY A 240 0.64 -7.09 4.45
C GLY A 240 0.34 -8.58 4.53
N LEU A 241 -0.86 -8.95 4.97
CA LEU A 241 -1.31 -10.35 5.03
C LEU A 241 -1.45 -10.96 3.63
N ALA A 242 -2.01 -10.21 2.66
CA ALA A 242 -2.06 -10.64 1.27
C ALA A 242 -0.66 -10.88 0.67
N HIS A 243 0.31 -10.02 1.00
CA HIS A 243 1.72 -10.22 0.61
C HIS A 243 2.34 -11.44 1.29
N LEU A 244 2.06 -11.69 2.58
CA LEU A 244 2.56 -12.86 3.30
C LEU A 244 2.03 -14.18 2.69
N VAL A 245 0.73 -14.24 2.40
CA VAL A 245 0.12 -15.42 1.72
C VAL A 245 0.72 -15.62 0.34
N LEU A 246 0.86 -14.55 -0.46
CA LEU A 246 1.50 -14.60 -1.77
C LEU A 246 2.96 -15.09 -1.69
N PHE A 247 3.72 -14.63 -0.70
CA PHE A 247 5.10 -15.05 -0.46
C PHE A 247 5.18 -16.55 -0.10
N LEU A 248 4.35 -17.02 0.83
CA LEU A 248 4.29 -18.44 1.21
C LEU A 248 3.94 -19.34 0.01
N ILE A 249 2.99 -18.92 -0.83
CA ILE A 249 2.65 -19.61 -2.08
C ILE A 249 3.86 -19.61 -3.03
N ALA A 250 4.48 -18.46 -3.28
CA ALA A 250 5.61 -18.33 -4.20
C ALA A 250 6.80 -19.20 -3.76
N THR A 251 7.20 -19.16 -2.48
CA THR A 251 8.25 -20.03 -1.92
C THR A 251 7.92 -21.51 -2.07
N SER A 252 6.65 -21.90 -1.87
CA SER A 252 6.21 -23.29 -2.04
C SER A 252 6.27 -23.75 -3.49
N VAL A 253 5.85 -22.90 -4.44
CA VAL A 253 5.89 -23.22 -5.88
C VAL A 253 7.33 -23.23 -6.41
N VAL A 254 8.24 -22.40 -5.87
CA VAL A 254 9.68 -22.42 -6.20
C VAL A 254 10.34 -23.76 -5.86
N ALA A 255 9.86 -24.50 -4.86
CA ALA A 255 10.40 -25.83 -4.54
C ALA A 255 10.17 -26.87 -5.65
N LEU A 256 9.13 -26.69 -6.49
CA LEU A 256 8.77 -27.64 -7.56
C LEU A 256 9.87 -27.78 -8.63
N PRO A 257 10.36 -26.73 -9.32
CA PRO A 257 11.46 -26.87 -10.28
C PRO A 257 12.76 -27.38 -9.65
N PHE A 258 13.02 -27.09 -8.36
CA PHE A 258 14.18 -27.67 -7.66
C PHE A 258 14.04 -29.19 -7.41
N ALA A 259 12.82 -29.73 -7.23
CA ALA A 259 12.61 -31.17 -7.14
C ALA A 259 12.98 -31.91 -8.45
N PHE A 260 12.92 -31.24 -9.59
CA PHE A 260 13.31 -31.77 -10.90
C PHE A 260 14.79 -31.55 -11.26
N PHE A 261 15.60 -30.97 -10.37
CA PHE A 261 17.04 -30.75 -10.56
C PHE A 261 17.85 -31.98 -11.05
N PRO A 262 17.63 -33.23 -10.56
CA PRO A 262 18.38 -34.39 -11.07
C PRO A 262 17.88 -34.91 -12.43
N LEU A 263 16.78 -34.38 -12.96
CA LEU A 263 16.10 -34.86 -14.17
C LEU A 263 16.18 -33.85 -15.34
N VAL A 264 16.45 -32.58 -15.05
CA VAL A 264 16.27 -31.45 -15.98
C VAL A 264 17.53 -30.57 -15.96
N PRO A 265 18.05 -30.10 -17.12
CA PRO A 265 19.24 -29.24 -17.16
C PRO A 265 19.10 -27.98 -16.30
N LEU A 266 20.17 -27.64 -15.56
CA LEU A 266 20.23 -26.49 -14.63
C LEU A 266 19.68 -25.20 -15.25
N GLY A 267 19.99 -24.91 -16.51
CA GLY A 267 19.49 -23.72 -17.21
C GLY A 267 17.97 -23.63 -17.23
N VAL A 268 17.26 -24.74 -17.47
CA VAL A 268 15.79 -24.79 -17.50
C VAL A 268 15.21 -24.60 -16.10
N VAL A 269 15.82 -25.20 -15.08
CA VAL A 269 15.44 -25.00 -13.66
C VAL A 269 15.57 -23.53 -13.27
N LEU A 270 16.70 -22.89 -13.60
CA LEU A 270 16.94 -21.48 -13.35
C LEU A 270 15.99 -20.56 -14.13
N THR A 271 15.69 -20.87 -15.40
CA THR A 271 14.70 -20.13 -16.19
C THR A 271 13.30 -20.25 -15.60
N ALA A 272 12.88 -21.42 -15.13
CA ALA A 272 11.58 -21.61 -14.47
C ALA A 272 11.48 -20.81 -13.16
N VAL A 273 12.53 -20.85 -12.33
CA VAL A 273 12.60 -20.05 -11.09
C VAL A 273 12.61 -18.55 -11.39
N LEU A 274 13.31 -18.09 -12.44
CA LEU A 274 13.31 -16.70 -12.88
C LEU A 274 11.91 -16.24 -13.34
N ILE A 275 11.23 -17.01 -14.19
CA ILE A 275 9.86 -16.70 -14.65
C ILE A 275 8.91 -16.61 -13.45
N LEU A 276 8.97 -17.58 -12.53
CA LEU A 276 8.15 -17.59 -11.32
C LEU A 276 8.44 -16.39 -10.39
N THR A 277 9.70 -15.97 -10.30
CA THR A 277 10.11 -14.78 -9.55
C THR A 277 9.56 -13.49 -10.16
N LEU A 278 9.58 -13.38 -11.49
CA LEU A 278 8.97 -12.24 -12.22
C LEU A 278 7.45 -12.20 -12.04
N VAL A 279 6.77 -13.36 -12.11
CA VAL A 279 5.32 -13.46 -11.82
C VAL A 279 5.01 -13.03 -10.38
N TYR A 280 5.80 -13.48 -9.40
CA TYR A 280 5.68 -13.05 -8.00
C TYR A 280 5.85 -11.52 -7.86
N PHE A 281 6.88 -10.93 -8.48
CA PHE A 281 7.09 -9.48 -8.47
C PHE A 281 5.92 -8.70 -9.10
N ALA A 282 5.32 -9.21 -10.18
CA ALA A 282 4.15 -8.58 -10.79
C ALA A 282 2.97 -8.52 -9.81
N PHE A 283 2.68 -9.62 -9.11
CA PHE A 283 1.64 -9.64 -8.06
C PHE A 283 1.99 -8.71 -6.89
N VAL A 284 3.23 -8.69 -6.40
CA VAL A 284 3.69 -7.77 -5.34
C VAL A 284 3.54 -6.30 -5.74
N ASP A 285 3.92 -5.93 -6.96
CA ASP A 285 3.74 -4.58 -7.49
C ASP A 285 2.26 -4.20 -7.56
N THR A 286 1.36 -5.13 -7.90
CA THR A 286 -0.08 -4.84 -7.87
C THR A 286 -0.65 -4.62 -6.47
N LEU A 287 -0.23 -5.43 -5.48
CA LEU A 287 -0.59 -5.24 -4.07
C LEU A 287 -0.10 -3.88 -3.54
N TYR A 288 1.11 -3.46 -3.93
CA TYR A 288 1.68 -2.17 -3.53
C TYR A 288 0.87 -0.97 -4.08
N ILE A 289 0.44 -1.02 -5.34
CA ILE A 289 -0.45 0.00 -5.93
C ILE A 289 -1.83 -0.01 -5.25
N GLY A 290 -2.38 -1.19 -4.98
CA GLY A 290 -3.65 -1.34 -4.25
C GLY A 290 -3.62 -0.69 -2.86
N ARG A 291 -2.54 -0.89 -2.11
CA ARG A 291 -2.34 -0.27 -0.79
C ARG A 291 -2.32 1.26 -0.84
N LEU A 292 -1.66 1.84 -1.84
CA LEU A 292 -1.61 3.29 -2.03
C LEU A 292 -2.97 3.87 -2.43
N ALA A 293 -3.72 3.19 -3.30
CA ALA A 293 -5.09 3.57 -3.63
C ALA A 293 -6.01 3.53 -2.39
N GLY A 294 -5.78 2.59 -1.45
CA GLY A 294 -6.43 2.57 -0.14
C GLY A 294 -6.12 3.81 0.71
N TYR A 295 -4.86 4.26 0.76
CA TYR A 295 -4.50 5.48 1.49
C TYR A 295 -5.04 6.76 0.84
N VAL A 296 -5.11 6.84 -0.49
CA VAL A 296 -5.77 7.96 -1.18
C VAL A 296 -7.27 7.98 -0.86
N ALA A 297 -7.95 6.83 -0.90
CA ALA A 297 -9.37 6.74 -0.53
C ALA A 297 -9.63 7.14 0.94
N ILE A 298 -8.70 6.88 1.86
CA ILE A 298 -8.79 7.34 3.26
C ILE A 298 -8.63 8.87 3.38
N LEU A 299 -7.84 9.50 2.50
CA LEU A 299 -7.64 10.95 2.45
C LEU A 299 -8.82 11.70 1.80
N GLU A 300 -9.47 11.10 0.81
CA GLU A 300 -10.66 11.67 0.15
C GLU A 300 -11.98 11.37 0.88
N ALA A 301 -12.00 10.38 1.78
CA ALA A 301 -13.15 10.09 2.61
C ALA A 301 -13.51 11.31 3.50
N PRO A 302 -14.78 11.74 3.55
CA PRO A 302 -15.23 12.84 4.41
C PRO A 302 -14.73 12.69 5.86
N PRO A 303 -14.56 13.80 6.60
CA PRO A 303 -14.31 13.71 8.03
C PRO A 303 -15.45 12.91 8.67
N THR A 304 -15.11 11.95 9.53
CA THR A 304 -16.12 11.28 10.36
C THR A 304 -16.88 12.36 11.14
N PRO A 305 -18.22 12.37 11.11
CA PRO A 305 -18.97 13.35 11.89
C PRO A 305 -18.57 13.24 13.36
N PRO A 306 -18.55 14.35 14.11
CA PRO A 306 -18.32 14.28 15.55
C PRO A 306 -19.34 13.33 16.18
N PRO A 307 -19.00 12.62 17.27
CA PRO A 307 -19.97 11.87 18.04
C PRO A 307 -21.16 12.78 18.32
N VAL A 308 -22.38 12.32 18.00
CA VAL A 308 -23.59 13.07 18.30
C VAL A 308 -23.61 13.27 19.80
N GLU A 309 -23.38 14.51 20.26
CA GLU A 309 -23.50 14.85 21.68
C GLU A 309 -24.93 14.46 22.08
N PRO A 310 -25.13 13.50 23.01
CA PRO A 310 -26.45 13.03 23.35
C PRO A 310 -27.26 14.26 23.77
N PRO A 311 -28.44 14.50 23.16
CA PRO A 311 -29.03 15.82 23.05
C PRO A 311 -29.05 16.47 24.41
N ARG A 312 -28.18 17.48 24.59
CA ARG A 312 -27.86 18.05 25.90
C ARG A 312 -29.17 18.43 26.55
N ALA A 313 -29.60 17.64 27.53
CA ALA A 313 -30.90 17.80 28.15
C ALA A 313 -30.96 19.25 28.60
N LEU A 314 -31.87 20.01 27.98
CA LEU A 314 -32.03 21.42 28.29
C LEU A 314 -32.21 21.47 29.79
N ALA A 315 -31.28 22.14 30.48
CA ALA A 315 -31.33 22.23 31.92
C ALA A 315 -32.65 22.93 32.24
N THR A 316 -33.66 22.14 32.60
CA THR A 316 -35.00 22.64 32.89
C THR A 316 -34.82 23.53 34.10
N THR A 317 -34.80 24.84 33.85
CA THR A 317 -34.75 25.85 34.90
C THR A 317 -35.81 25.46 35.89
N SER A 318 -35.39 25.05 37.09
CA SER A 318 -36.30 24.62 38.14
C SER A 318 -36.99 25.86 38.67
N VAL A 319 -38.02 26.30 37.94
CA VAL A 319 -38.99 27.29 38.37
C VAL A 319 -39.77 26.59 39.47
N GLN A 320 -39.22 26.67 40.67
CA GLN A 320 -39.74 25.99 41.85
C GLN A 320 -41.19 26.45 42.06
N PRO A 321 -42.18 25.55 41.95
CA PRO A 321 -43.57 25.94 42.07
C PRO A 321 -43.86 26.52 43.47
N PRO A 322 -44.72 27.54 43.58
CA PRO A 322 -45.17 28.02 44.89
C PRO A 322 -45.90 26.90 45.62
N SER A 323 -45.53 26.68 46.88
CA SER A 323 -46.10 25.61 47.71
C SER A 323 -47.55 25.92 48.11
N ILE A 324 -48.48 25.08 47.68
CA ILE A 324 -49.90 25.12 48.07
C ILE A 324 -50.26 23.76 48.72
N PRO A 325 -50.98 23.71 49.86
CA PRO A 325 -51.35 22.46 50.52
C PRO A 325 -52.38 21.64 49.72
N PRO A 326 -52.43 20.30 49.89
CA PRO A 326 -53.37 19.45 49.17
C PRO A 326 -54.65 19.18 49.96
N GLU A 327 -55.80 19.70 49.52
CA GLU A 327 -57.11 19.22 49.97
C GLU A 327 -58.19 19.26 48.87
N PHE A 328 -58.96 18.17 48.83
CA PHE A 328 -60.25 17.90 48.17
C PHE A 328 -60.53 18.31 46.72
N ALA A 329 -60.92 17.30 45.94
CA ALA A 329 -61.43 17.42 44.59
C ALA A 329 -62.81 18.08 44.53
N MET A 330 -63.02 18.88 43.50
CA MET A 330 -64.33 19.03 42.86
C MET A 330 -64.11 19.08 41.35
N ILE A 331 -64.80 18.20 40.61
CA ILE A 331 -64.79 18.20 39.15
C ILE A 331 -65.89 19.17 38.72
N ASP A 332 -65.52 20.24 38.04
CA ASP A 332 -66.49 21.09 37.36
C ASP A 332 -67.00 20.36 36.11
N GLN A 333 -68.32 20.20 35.98
CA GLN A 333 -68.95 19.44 34.89
C GLN A 333 -69.65 20.32 33.85
N ASP A 334 -69.64 21.65 34.02
CA ASP A 334 -70.41 22.57 33.18
C ASP A 334 -69.60 23.20 32.02
N GLU A 335 -68.36 22.77 31.75
CA GLU A 335 -67.60 23.16 30.55
C GLU A 335 -68.19 22.52 29.28
N LEU A 336 -69.08 23.28 28.64
CA LEU A 336 -69.87 22.90 27.47
C LEU A 336 -69.05 22.89 26.15
N ILE A 337 -68.13 21.94 25.98
CA ILE A 337 -67.35 21.77 24.74
C ILE A 337 -68.22 21.20 23.61
N LEU A 338 -68.95 22.09 22.93
CA LEU A 338 -69.82 21.79 21.79
C LEU A 338 -69.24 22.40 20.49
N SER A 339 -68.53 21.61 19.69
CA SER A 339 -67.96 22.10 18.42
C SER A 339 -67.77 21.02 17.33
N ASP A 340 -68.74 20.10 17.19
CA ASP A 340 -68.86 19.26 15.99
C ASP A 340 -69.62 20.00 14.89
N THR A 341 -68.95 20.30 13.78
CA THR A 341 -69.59 20.68 12.51
C THR A 341 -68.98 19.87 11.35
N PRO A 342 -69.66 18.82 10.86
CA PRO A 342 -69.14 18.00 9.76
C PRO A 342 -69.05 18.79 8.45
N ASN A 343 -67.90 18.69 7.76
CA ASN A 343 -67.81 19.09 6.36
C ASN A 343 -68.56 18.07 5.48
N PRO A 344 -69.57 18.46 4.67
CA PRO A 344 -70.24 17.55 3.75
C PRO A 344 -69.33 17.23 2.54
N LEU A 345 -69.59 16.08 1.91
CA LEU A 345 -68.71 15.39 0.94
C LEU A 345 -67.49 14.74 1.66
N ASP A 346 -67.27 13.42 1.64
CA ASP A 346 -67.90 12.34 0.84
C ASP A 346 -68.37 11.13 1.68
N VAL A 347 -69.27 10.32 1.11
CA VAL A 347 -69.97 9.21 1.78
C VAL A 347 -69.73 7.86 1.08
N PRO A 348 -69.28 6.82 1.81
CA PRO A 348 -69.42 5.42 1.41
C PRO A 348 -70.54 4.73 2.19
N SER A 349 -71.68 4.44 1.54
CA SER A 349 -72.86 3.81 2.17
C SER A 349 -72.81 2.27 2.13
N PRO A 350 -72.93 1.55 3.26
CA PRO A 350 -72.88 0.08 3.28
C PRO A 350 -74.16 -0.59 3.85
N LEU A 351 -75.33 -0.40 3.22
CA LEU A 351 -76.52 -1.24 3.47
C LEU A 351 -77.38 -1.44 2.20
N GLN A 352 -76.97 -2.39 1.35
CA GLN A 352 -77.88 -3.17 0.50
C GLN A 352 -77.67 -4.66 0.74
N ALA A 353 -78.06 -5.10 1.94
CA ALA A 353 -78.17 -6.51 2.27
C ALA A 353 -79.65 -6.92 2.24
N PHE A 354 -80.14 -7.39 1.09
CA PHE A 354 -81.29 -8.32 0.99
C PHE A 354 -81.39 -8.89 -0.44
N GLN A 355 -81.90 -10.12 -0.55
CA GLN A 355 -82.11 -10.91 -1.77
C GLN A 355 -80.78 -11.32 -2.46
N SER A 356 -80.37 -12.59 -2.55
CA SER A 356 -81.03 -13.91 -2.56
C SER A 356 -81.80 -14.24 -3.85
N GLU A 357 -81.10 -14.78 -4.84
CA GLU A 357 -81.51 -16.00 -5.56
C GLU A 357 -80.35 -16.57 -6.40
N THR A 358 -80.35 -17.88 -6.62
CA THR A 358 -79.55 -18.59 -7.61
C THR A 358 -80.48 -19.34 -8.55
N PRO A 359 -80.18 -19.31 -9.86
CA PRO A 359 -80.32 -20.54 -10.64
C PRO A 359 -79.03 -20.99 -11.32
N SER A 360 -79.07 -22.28 -11.67
CA SER A 360 -78.29 -22.98 -12.70
C SER A 360 -78.42 -22.32 -14.10
N THR A 361 -77.74 -22.74 -15.18
CA THR A 361 -77.30 -24.10 -15.57
C THR A 361 -76.28 -24.02 -16.73
N ASP A 362 -75.43 -25.04 -16.90
CA ASP A 362 -74.71 -25.42 -18.15
C ASP A 362 -73.75 -24.37 -18.80
N GLU A 363 -72.87 -24.67 -19.78
CA GLU A 363 -72.54 -25.89 -20.54
C GLU A 363 -71.05 -25.91 -20.99
N GLY A 364 -70.56 -27.01 -21.58
CA GLY A 364 -69.41 -27.08 -22.55
C GLY A 364 -68.04 -26.52 -22.14
N THR A 365 -66.99 -27.27 -21.74
CA THR A 365 -66.21 -28.35 -22.40
C THR A 365 -65.70 -28.15 -23.85
N MET A 366 -64.35 -28.07 -23.95
CA MET A 366 -63.46 -28.65 -24.99
C MET A 366 -63.20 -27.96 -26.36
N HIS A 367 -62.08 -28.40 -26.96
CA HIS A 367 -61.50 -28.13 -28.29
C HIS A 367 -60.86 -26.72 -28.49
N GLU A 368 -59.55 -26.61 -28.76
CA GLU A 368 -58.79 -26.84 -30.04
C GLU A 368 -58.98 -25.70 -31.06
N SER A 369 -58.02 -25.35 -31.93
CA SER A 369 -56.62 -25.78 -32.15
C SER A 369 -55.85 -24.67 -32.91
N GLY A 370 -54.52 -24.74 -32.98
CA GLY A 370 -53.68 -23.77 -33.70
C GLY A 370 -52.19 -23.93 -33.44
#